data_AF-A0A0Q0VZB2-F1
#
_entry.id   AF-A0A0Q0VZB2-F1
#
_cell.length_a   1.000
_cell.length_b   1.000
_cell.length_c   1.000
_cell.angle_alpha   90.00
_cell.angle_beta   90.00
_cell.angle_gamma   90.00
#
_symmetry.space_group_name_H-M   'P 1'
#
loop_
_entity.id
_entity.type
_entity.pdbx_description
1 polymer ?
#
loop_
_entity_poly.entity_id
_entity_poly.type
_entity_poly.pdbx_seq_one_letter_code
_entity_poly.pdbx_strand_id
1 'polypeptide(L)'
;MLIQGEQFYLFWHAYYNDARIVCDHEDANASIEDSLDFKGGVDPSIEEVRQGASELDLTPVVSMEEEDVQVDVVIFTKWGGFIRDSTTMKREFPHERDPRLGGRGPRPL
;
A
#
# COMPACT_ATOMS: atom_id res chain seq x y z
N MET A 1 31.19 -1.17 2.73
CA MET A 1 29.80 -0.76 2.51
C MET A 1 29.26 -0.26 3.85
N LEU A 2 29.27 1.05 4.06
CA LEU A 2 28.74 1.67 5.27
C LEU A 2 27.24 1.87 5.06
N ILE A 3 26.41 1.16 5.83
CA ILE A 3 24.98 1.47 5.93
C ILE A 3 24.90 2.81 6.69
N GLN A 4 24.59 3.89 5.98
CA GLN A 4 24.46 5.22 6.56
C GLN A 4 23.17 5.28 7.38
N GLY A 5 23.25 4.93 8.67
CA GLY A 5 22.11 5.00 9.60
C GLY A 5 21.46 6.39 9.68
N GLU A 6 22.18 7.45 9.32
CA GLU A 6 21.66 8.82 9.24
C GLU A 6 20.71 9.05 8.04
N GLN A 7 20.78 8.23 7.00
CA GLN A 7 19.87 8.28 5.83
C GLN A 7 18.61 7.42 6.04
N PHE A 8 18.64 6.46 6.97
CA PHE A 8 17.48 5.63 7.30
C PHE A 8 16.28 6.46 7.76
N TYR A 9 16.54 7.52 8.54
CA TYR A 9 15.51 8.45 9.02
C TYR A 9 14.80 9.17 7.86
N LEU A 10 15.52 9.55 6.80
CA LEU A 10 14.95 10.27 5.66
C LEU A 10 14.06 9.37 4.79
N PHE A 11 14.47 8.12 4.58
CA PHE A 11 13.66 7.14 3.83
C PHE A 11 12.39 6.75 4.60
N TRP A 12 12.50 6.53 5.91
CA TRP A 12 11.37 6.05 6.72
C TRP A 12 10.28 7.12 6.91
N HIS A 13 10.65 8.40 7.06
CA HIS A 13 9.66 9.48 7.17
C HIS A 13 9.07 9.92 5.83
N ALA A 14 9.81 9.78 4.72
CA ALA A 14 9.30 10.07 3.38
C ALA A 14 8.16 9.11 2.94
N TYR A 15 8.02 7.96 3.61
CA TYR A 15 6.94 7.00 3.36
C TYR A 15 5.64 7.35 4.11
N TYR A 16 5.69 8.22 5.14
CA TYR A 16 4.46 8.63 5.83
C TYR A 16 3.58 9.43 4.87
N ASN A 17 2.39 8.89 4.61
CA ASN A 17 1.39 9.43 3.68
C ASN A 17 1.81 9.39 2.19
N ASP A 18 2.71 8.47 1.82
CA ASP A 18 3.05 8.24 0.41
C ASP A 18 1.93 7.52 -0.36
N ALA A 19 1.34 6.50 0.26
CA ALA A 19 0.36 5.63 -0.37
C ALA A 19 -1.07 5.99 0.04
N ARG A 20 -1.98 6.06 -0.94
CA ARG A 20 -3.42 6.25 -0.74
C ARG A 20 -4.21 5.29 -1.63
N ILE A 21 -5.20 4.61 -1.05
CA ILE A 21 -6.19 3.84 -1.83
C ILE A 21 -7.09 4.84 -2.56
N VAL A 22 -7.27 4.64 -3.86
CA VAL A 22 -8.15 5.45 -4.71
C VAL A 22 -9.27 4.58 -5.24
N CYS A 23 -10.50 5.03 -5.07
CA CYS A 23 -11.70 4.25 -5.43
C CYS A 23 -12.41 4.78 -6.68
N ASP A 24 -12.09 6.00 -7.10
CA ASP A 24 -12.65 6.66 -8.27
C ASP A 24 -11.68 7.70 -8.85
N HIS A 25 -12.04 8.26 -10.00
CA HIS A 25 -11.20 9.23 -10.70
C HIS A 25 -11.13 10.59 -10.01
N GLU A 26 -12.10 10.95 -9.16
CA GLU A 26 -12.02 12.19 -8.38
C GLU A 26 -10.92 12.07 -7.32
N ASP A 27 -10.91 10.97 -6.56
CA ASP A 27 -9.87 10.62 -5.60
C ASP A 27 -8.49 10.47 -6.24
N ALA A 28 -8.42 9.86 -7.43
CA ALA A 28 -7.17 9.73 -8.18
C ALA A 28 -6.62 11.10 -8.60
N ASN A 29 -7.45 11.99 -9.13
CA ASN A 29 -7.04 13.34 -9.50
C ASN A 29 -6.60 14.16 -8.28
N ALA A 30 -7.33 14.08 -7.17
CA ALA A 30 -6.95 14.74 -5.92
C ALA A 30 -5.59 14.24 -5.39
N SER A 31 -5.32 12.94 -5.54
CA SER A 31 -4.05 12.34 -5.12
C SER A 31 -2.87 12.78 -6.00
N ILE A 32 -3.10 12.92 -7.31
CA ILE A 32 -2.12 13.51 -8.25
C ILE A 32 -1.85 14.97 -7.87
N GLU A 33 -2.88 15.76 -7.58
CA GLU A 33 -2.72 17.17 -7.18
C GLU A 33 -1.95 17.33 -5.86
N ASP A 34 -2.23 16.51 -4.85
CA ASP A 34 -1.49 16.49 -3.57
C ASP A 34 -0.01 16.06 -3.74
N SER A 35 0.31 15.36 -4.82
CA SER A 35 1.68 14.92 -5.12
C SER A 35 2.55 16.04 -5.73
N LEU A 36 1.97 17.15 -6.21
CA LEU A 36 2.72 18.22 -6.88
C LEU A 36 3.72 18.95 -5.98
N ASP A 37 3.44 18.99 -4.69
CA ASP A 37 4.35 19.57 -3.70
C ASP A 37 5.49 18.63 -3.30
N PHE A 38 5.47 17.38 -3.79
CA PHE A 38 6.49 16.38 -3.50
C PHE A 38 7.78 16.63 -4.28
N LYS A 39 8.88 16.92 -3.59
CA LYS A 39 10.19 17.27 -4.18
C LYS A 39 11.16 16.10 -4.37
N GLY A 40 10.66 14.86 -4.43
CA GLY A 40 11.50 13.65 -4.39
C GLY A 40 11.54 12.76 -5.64
N GLY A 41 10.68 13.00 -6.64
CA GLY A 41 10.47 12.07 -7.76
C GLY A 41 11.01 12.51 -9.13
N VAL A 42 11.08 11.55 -10.05
CA VAL A 42 11.07 11.85 -11.51
C VAL A 42 9.72 12.50 -11.79
N ASP A 43 9.69 13.61 -12.53
CA ASP A 43 8.48 14.38 -12.83
C ASP A 43 7.92 13.90 -14.20
N PRO A 44 7.12 12.81 -14.27
CA PRO A 44 6.31 12.57 -15.45
C PRO A 44 5.37 13.77 -15.62
N SER A 45 5.04 14.14 -16.86
CA SER A 45 4.11 15.26 -17.01
C SER A 45 2.79 14.89 -16.31
N ILE A 46 2.24 15.82 -15.53
CA ILE A 46 0.97 15.63 -14.81
C ILE A 46 -0.12 15.12 -15.76
N GLU A 47 -0.06 15.57 -17.01
CA GLU A 47 -0.97 15.16 -18.07
C GLU A 47 -0.84 13.67 -18.42
N GLU A 48 0.39 13.13 -18.53
CA GLU A 48 0.61 11.70 -18.76
C GLU A 48 0.08 10.85 -17.60
N VAL A 49 0.26 11.31 -16.36
CA VAL A 49 -0.24 10.62 -15.17
C VAL A 49 -1.78 10.65 -15.12
N ARG A 50 -2.39 11.79 -15.43
CA ARG A 50 -3.86 11.93 -15.52
C ARG A 50 -4.44 11.08 -16.65
N GLN A 51 -3.80 11.08 -17.80
CA GLN A 51 -4.21 10.24 -18.93
C GLN A 51 -4.17 8.77 -18.55
N GLY A 52 -3.05 8.30 -17.98
CA GLY A 52 -2.92 6.93 -17.49
C GLY A 52 -3.99 6.59 -16.44
N ALA A 53 -4.26 7.50 -15.50
CA ALA A 53 -5.29 7.32 -14.47
C ALA A 53 -6.71 7.21 -15.06
N SER A 54 -6.99 7.90 -16.17
CA SER A 54 -8.32 7.88 -16.83
C SER A 54 -8.64 6.55 -17.51
N GLU A 55 -7.62 5.74 -17.81
CA GLU A 55 -7.75 4.44 -18.44
C GLU A 55 -7.90 3.29 -17.43
N LEU A 56 -7.69 3.56 -16.12
CA LEU A 56 -7.79 2.56 -15.07
C LEU A 56 -9.22 2.41 -14.56
N ASP A 57 -9.67 1.17 -14.38
CA ASP A 57 -10.84 0.88 -13.54
C ASP A 57 -10.42 0.98 -12.08
N LEU A 58 -10.88 1.99 -11.35
CA LEU A 58 -10.48 2.25 -9.96
C LEU A 58 -11.41 1.58 -8.93
N THR A 59 -12.43 0.86 -9.40
CA THR A 59 -13.43 0.25 -8.52
C THR A 59 -12.78 -0.81 -7.63
N PRO A 60 -12.85 -0.69 -6.29
CA PRO A 60 -12.36 -1.73 -5.41
C PRO A 60 -13.24 -2.97 -5.55
N VAL A 61 -12.61 -4.15 -5.62
CA VAL A 61 -13.30 -5.44 -5.73
C VAL A 61 -13.06 -6.23 -4.46
N VAL A 62 -14.15 -6.75 -3.89
CA VAL A 62 -14.11 -7.70 -2.78
C VAL A 62 -14.78 -8.98 -3.23
N SER A 63 -14.02 -10.06 -3.30
CA SER A 63 -14.55 -11.41 -3.50
C SER A 63 -14.46 -12.18 -2.19
N MET A 64 -15.55 -12.86 -1.85
CA MET A 64 -15.65 -13.65 -0.62
C MET A 64 -15.93 -15.09 -1.01
N GLU A 65 -15.02 -15.98 -0.66
CA GLU A 65 -15.17 -17.42 -0.76
C GLU A 65 -15.43 -18.00 0.65
N GLU A 66 -15.55 -19.33 0.77
CA GLU A 66 -15.89 -19.96 2.06
C GLU A 66 -14.81 -19.73 3.14
N GLU A 67 -13.54 -19.77 2.76
CA GLU A 67 -12.38 -19.76 3.66
C GLU A 67 -11.55 -18.48 3.60
N ASP A 68 -11.67 -17.73 2.50
CA ASP A 68 -10.86 -16.55 2.22
C ASP A 68 -11.65 -15.38 1.62
N VAL A 69 -11.09 -14.18 1.81
CA VAL A 69 -11.57 -12.93 1.23
C VAL A 69 -10.42 -12.32 0.45
N GLN A 70 -10.62 -12.06 -0.83
CA GLN A 70 -9.68 -11.30 -1.65
C GLN A 70 -10.19 -9.88 -1.81
N VAL A 71 -9.28 -8.92 -1.62
CA VAL A 71 -9.51 -7.50 -1.77
C VAL A 71 -8.53 -6.97 -2.80
N ASP A 72 -9.07 -6.45 -3.89
CA ASP A 72 -8.31 -5.80 -4.96
C ASP A 72 -8.59 -4.30 -4.93
N VAL A 73 -7.54 -3.51 -4.74
CA VAL A 73 -7.62 -2.04 -4.70
C VAL A 73 -6.57 -1.42 -5.62
N VAL A 74 -6.81 -0.17 -6.03
CA VAL A 74 -5.78 0.66 -6.65
C VAL A 74 -5.20 1.59 -5.60
N ILE A 75 -3.87 1.64 -5.55
CA ILE A 75 -3.11 2.51 -4.65
C ILE A 75 -2.35 3.50 -5.51
N PHE A 76 -2.51 4.79 -5.21
CA PHE A 76 -1.63 5.84 -5.71
C PHE A 76 -0.45 6.00 -4.75
N THR A 77 0.75 6.12 -5.30
CA THR A 77 2.00 6.40 -4.57
C THR A 77 2.69 7.60 -5.22
N LYS A 78 3.28 8.49 -4.40
CA LYS A 78 3.97 9.68 -4.92
C LYS A 78 5.25 9.32 -5.69
N TRP A 79 5.82 8.13 -5.42
CA TRP A 79 7.03 7.63 -6.08
C TRP A 79 6.79 6.82 -7.35
N GLY A 80 5.67 6.08 -7.42
CA GLY A 80 5.44 5.05 -8.43
C GLY A 80 4.14 5.20 -9.21
N GLY A 81 3.33 6.22 -8.90
CA GLY A 81 2.02 6.38 -9.50
C GLY A 81 1.05 5.29 -9.02
N PHE A 82 0.24 4.77 -9.94
CA PHE A 82 -0.83 3.82 -9.63
C PHE A 82 -0.35 2.37 -9.68
N ILE A 83 -0.65 1.61 -8.63
CA ILE A 83 -0.42 0.16 -8.54
C ILE A 83 -1.71 -0.55 -8.13
N ARG A 84 -1.90 -1.78 -8.61
CA ARG A 84 -2.96 -2.66 -8.12
C ARG A 84 -2.41 -3.52 -6.99
N ASP A 85 -3.07 -3.47 -5.84
CA ASP A 85 -2.76 -4.31 -4.69
C ASP A 85 -3.87 -5.35 -4.50
N SER A 86 -3.48 -6.61 -4.46
CA SER A 86 -4.36 -7.77 -4.31
C SER A 86 -3.98 -8.49 -3.03
N THR A 87 -4.81 -8.35 -1.99
CA THR A 87 -4.56 -8.96 -0.68
C THR A 87 -5.60 -10.03 -0.39
N THR A 88 -5.14 -11.25 -0.07
CA THR A 88 -5.99 -12.36 0.38
C THR A 88 -5.91 -12.52 1.89
N MET A 89 -7.06 -12.54 2.55
CA MET A 89 -7.20 -12.73 3.98
C MET A 89 -7.85 -14.08 4.27
N LYS A 90 -7.24 -14.86 5.17
CA LYS A 90 -7.75 -16.14 5.67
C LYS A 90 -8.07 -16.04 7.16
N ARG A 91 -8.96 -16.90 7.65
CA ARG A 91 -9.24 -17.00 9.09
C ARG A 91 -8.07 -17.58 9.89
N GLU A 92 -7.22 -18.37 9.23
CA GLU A 92 -6.02 -18.93 9.85
C GLU A 92 -5.06 -17.81 10.27
N PHE A 93 -4.61 -17.86 11.53
CA PHE A 93 -3.65 -16.90 12.03
C PHE A 93 -2.30 -17.12 11.31
N PRO A 94 -1.70 -16.09 10.68
CA PRO A 94 -0.46 -16.24 9.92
C PRO A 94 0.75 -16.58 10.80
N HIS A 95 0.58 -16.51 12.12
CA HIS A 95 1.58 -16.87 13.12
C HIS A 95 1.03 -17.96 14.03
N GLU A 96 0.80 -19.15 13.49
CA GLU A 96 0.77 -20.34 14.35
C GLU A 96 2.13 -20.47 15.05
N ARG A 97 2.11 -20.50 16.38
CA ARG A 97 3.31 -20.79 17.17
C ARG A 97 3.84 -22.16 16.74
N ASP A 98 5.07 -22.22 16.25
CA ASP A 98 5.78 -23.51 16.16
C ASP A 98 5.81 -24.13 17.56
N PRO A 99 5.23 -25.34 17.77
CA PRO A 99 5.24 -26.02 19.06
C PRO A 99 6.66 -26.28 19.60
N ARG A 100 7.69 -26.21 18.75
CA ARG A 100 9.11 -26.37 19.12
C ARG A 100 9.72 -25.11 19.73
N LEU A 101 9.12 -23.95 19.52
CA LEU A 101 9.54 -22.67 20.09
C LEU A 101 8.84 -22.45 21.43
N GLY A 102 9.25 -23.21 22.44
CA GLY A 102 8.63 -23.27 23.76
C GLY A 102 8.50 -21.91 24.46
N GLY A 103 7.27 -21.40 24.55
CA GLY A 103 6.89 -20.26 25.38
C GLY A 103 5.80 -20.68 26.37
N ARG A 104 6.04 -20.50 27.68
CA ARG A 104 5.07 -20.77 28.76
C ARG A 104 3.68 -20.25 28.37
N GLY A 105 2.70 -21.17 28.33
CA GLY A 105 1.31 -20.83 28.07
C GLY A 105 0.71 -19.91 29.14
N PRO A 106 -0.43 -19.28 28.87
CA PRO A 106 -1.09 -18.43 29.84
C PRO A 106 -1.50 -19.28 31.06
N ARG A 107 -1.26 -18.76 32.27
CA ARG A 107 -1.82 -19.34 33.49
C ARG A 107 -3.31 -19.00 33.55
N PRO A 108 -4.20 -19.98 33.78
CA PRO A 108 -5.61 -19.69 33.98
C PRO A 108 -5.80 -18.86 35.25
N LEU A 109 -6.79 -17.95 35.20
CA LEU A 109 -7.33 -17.24 36.35
C LEU A 109 -8.13 -18.20 37.24
#